data_AF-A0A353CB94-F1
#
_entry.id   AF-A0A353CB94-F1
#
_cell.length_a   1.000
_cell.length_b   1.000
_cell.length_c   1.000
_cell.angle_alpha   90.00
_cell.angle_beta   90.00
_cell.angle_gamma   90.00
#
_symmetry.space_group_name_H-M   'P 1'
#
loop_
_entity.id
_entity.type
_entity.pdbx_description
1 polymer ?
#
loop_
_entity_poly.entity_id
_entity_poly.type
_entity_poly.pdbx_seq_one_letter_code
_entity_poly.pdbx_strand_id
1 'polypeptide(L)'
;ETSTLGIRFRDVDREALDRELVDVQTAYGQVKVKIGRHNGVIVNVMPEYDDVVRVAKENGVSLRAVHNAVSASLASRAALAAG
;
A
#
# COMPACT_ATOMS: atom_id res chain seq x y z
N GLU A 1 22.07 -19.16 -6.44
CA GLU A 1 23.50 -18.83 -6.30
C GLU A 1 24.14 -18.83 -7.68
N THR A 2 25.08 -17.94 -7.98
CA THR A 2 25.66 -17.79 -9.34
C THR A 2 27.18 -17.98 -9.31
N SER A 3 27.73 -18.65 -10.32
CA SER A 3 29.13 -19.08 -10.43
C SER A 3 30.11 -17.98 -10.85
N THR A 4 29.72 -16.71 -10.71
CA THR A 4 30.56 -15.59 -11.15
C THR A 4 31.80 -15.44 -10.28
N LEU A 5 32.98 -15.32 -10.92
CA LEU A 5 34.28 -15.14 -10.28
C LEU A 5 34.55 -13.70 -9.80
N GLY A 6 33.66 -12.75 -10.10
CA GLY A 6 33.84 -11.37 -9.70
C GLY A 6 32.54 -10.57 -9.73
N ILE A 7 32.52 -9.47 -8.98
CA ILE A 7 31.38 -8.55 -8.88
C ILE A 7 31.85 -7.13 -9.19
N ARG A 8 30.98 -6.37 -9.85
CA ARG A 8 31.15 -4.92 -10.04
C ARG A 8 30.08 -4.23 -9.19
N PHE A 9 30.50 -3.26 -8.38
CA PHE A 9 29.60 -2.44 -7.57
C PHE A 9 29.84 -0.96 -7.87
N ARG A 10 28.82 -0.14 -7.61
CA ARG A 10 28.89 1.32 -7.63
C ARG A 10 27.98 1.85 -6.54
N ASP A 11 28.42 2.90 -5.86
CA ASP A 11 27.61 3.57 -4.85
C ASP A 11 26.62 4.52 -5.52
N VAL A 12 25.42 4.59 -4.96
CA VAL A 12 24.33 5.47 -5.40
C VAL A 12 23.60 5.99 -4.18
N ASP A 13 23.41 7.31 -4.17
CA ASP A 13 22.57 7.97 -3.18
C ASP A 13 21.09 7.88 -3.59
N ARG A 14 20.21 7.75 -2.59
CA ARG A 14 18.77 7.76 -2.76
C ARG A 14 18.11 8.61 -1.68
N GLU A 15 17.23 9.50 -2.10
CA GLU A 15 16.27 10.10 -1.19
C GLU A 15 15.05 9.18 -1.08
N ALA A 16 14.76 8.70 0.13
CA ALA A 16 13.64 7.82 0.39
C ALA A 16 12.48 8.63 0.99
N LEU A 17 11.28 8.44 0.43
CA LEU A 17 10.06 9.03 0.99
C LEU A 17 9.77 8.46 2.38
N ASP A 18 9.28 9.32 3.26
CA ASP A 18 8.65 8.90 4.51
C ASP A 18 7.48 7.98 4.18
N ARG A 19 7.41 6.85 4.86
CA ARG A 19 6.36 5.86 4.60
C ARG A 19 5.87 5.23 5.88
N GLU A 20 4.57 4.99 5.93
CA GLU A 20 3.92 4.24 7.00
C GLU A 20 2.99 3.18 6.43
N LEU A 21 2.70 2.17 7.25
CA LEU A 21 1.62 1.22 7.00
C LEU A 21 0.47 1.57 7.94
N VAL A 22 -0.69 1.82 7.36
CA VAL A 22 -1.92 2.05 8.13
C VAL A 22 -2.92 0.95 7.83
N ASP A 23 -3.75 0.63 8.81
CA ASP A 23 -4.85 -0.29 8.61
C ASP A 23 -6.08 0.47 8.11
N VAL A 24 -6.68 0.01 7.01
CA VAL A 24 -7.92 0.57 6.45
C VAL A 24 -9.02 -0.47 6.58
N GLN A 25 -10.06 -0.12 7.33
CA GLN A 25 -11.27 -0.93 7.39
C GLN A 25 -12.07 -0.75 6.10
N THR A 26 -12.37 -1.86 5.42
CA THR A 26 -13.18 -1.88 4.20
C THR A 26 -14.45 -2.71 4.40
N ALA A 27 -15.35 -2.69 3.40
CA ALA A 27 -16.54 -3.54 3.37
C ALA A 27 -16.22 -5.06 3.39
N TYR A 28 -14.99 -5.46 3.07
CA TYR A 28 -14.55 -6.86 3.04
C TYR A 28 -13.59 -7.21 4.19
N GLY A 29 -13.28 -6.26 5.07
CA GLY A 29 -12.34 -6.45 6.18
C GLY A 29 -11.17 -5.47 6.15
N GLN A 30 -10.23 -5.69 7.08
CA GLN A 30 -9.07 -4.84 7.27
C GLN A 30 -7.97 -5.14 6.23
N VAL A 31 -7.47 -4.08 5.59
CA VAL A 31 -6.38 -4.13 4.61
C VAL A 31 -5.30 -3.14 5.01
N LYS A 32 -4.04 -3.60 5.10
CA LYS A 32 -2.88 -2.72 5.25
C LYS A 32 -2.65 -1.90 4.00
N VAL A 33 -2.37 -0.62 4.18
CA VAL A 33 -2.13 0.34 3.11
C VAL A 33 -0.84 1.08 3.40
N LYS A 34 0.08 1.02 2.44
CA LYS A 34 1.32 1.80 2.45
C LYS A 34 1.03 3.22 1.99
N ILE A 35 1.28 4.18 2.87
CA ILE A 35 1.20 5.61 2.58
C ILE A 35 2.62 6.15 2.44
N GLY A 36 2.93 6.71 1.28
CA GLY A 36 4.16 7.47 1.04
C GLY A 36 3.88 8.96 1.15
N ARG A 37 4.70 9.66 1.94
CA ARG A 37 4.66 11.11 2.13
C ARG A 37 5.93 11.75 1.59
N HIS A 38 5.75 12.92 0.98
CA HIS A 38 6.82 13.81 0.59
C HIS A 38 6.52 15.18 1.19
N ASN A 39 7.40 15.68 2.07
CA ASN A 39 7.18 16.94 2.78
C ASN A 39 5.82 17.04 3.47
N GLY A 40 5.39 15.96 4.14
CA GLY A 40 4.09 15.87 4.81
C GLY A 40 2.89 15.64 3.88
N VAL A 41 3.04 15.76 2.57
CA VAL A 41 1.98 15.53 1.59
C VAL A 41 1.93 14.07 1.20
N ILE A 42 0.76 13.44 1.26
CA ILE A 42 0.57 12.07 0.75
C ILE A 42 0.71 12.08 -0.78
N VAL A 43 1.72 11.37 -1.28
CA VAL A 43 2.00 11.25 -2.73
C VAL A 43 1.74 9.85 -3.27
N ASN A 44 1.64 8.85 -2.39
CA ASN A 44 1.33 7.48 -2.79
C ASN A 44 0.49 6.77 -1.72
N VAL A 45 -0.50 6.01 -2.17
CA VAL A 45 -1.34 5.17 -1.32
C VAL A 45 -1.54 3.84 -2.02
N MET A 46 -0.97 2.78 -1.46
CA MET A 46 -0.95 1.46 -2.10
C MET A 46 -1.39 0.38 -1.09
N PRO A 47 -2.50 -0.33 -1.32
CA PRO A 47 -2.85 -1.51 -0.53
C PRO A 47 -1.75 -2.58 -0.62
N GLU A 48 -1.41 -3.22 0.50
CA GLU A 48 -0.44 -4.31 0.51
C GLU A 48 -1.06 -5.55 -0.17
N TYR A 49 -0.34 -6.08 -1.15
CA TYR A 49 -0.86 -7.08 -2.08
C TYR A 49 -1.31 -8.37 -1.37
N ASP A 50 -0.52 -8.84 -0.39
CA ASP A 50 -0.84 -10.07 0.35
C ASP A 50 -2.14 -9.93 1.15
N ASP A 51 -2.41 -8.75 1.71
CA ASP A 51 -3.67 -8.46 2.39
C ASP A 51 -4.83 -8.38 1.42
N VAL A 52 -4.65 -7.76 0.25
CA VAL A 52 -5.67 -7.74 -0.81
C VAL A 52 -6.02 -9.16 -1.24
N VAL A 53 -5.02 -10.01 -1.45
CA VAL A 53 -5.23 -11.42 -1.82
C VAL A 53 -5.93 -12.20 -0.72
N ARG A 54 -5.51 -12.03 0.54
CA ARG A 54 -6.12 -12.68 1.70
C ARG A 54 -7.59 -12.29 1.84
N VAL A 55 -7.89 -11.00 1.88
CA VAL A 55 -9.25 -10.47 2.02
C VAL A 55 -10.13 -10.90 0.84
N ALA A 56 -9.61 -10.85 -0.38
CA ALA A 56 -10.34 -11.30 -1.57
C ALA A 56 -10.73 -12.79 -1.48
N LYS A 57 -9.78 -13.65 -1.08
CA LYS A 57 -10.01 -15.10 -0.91
C LYS A 57 -11.01 -15.39 0.20
N GLU A 58 -10.84 -14.77 1.37
CA GLU A 58 -11.71 -14.95 2.54
C GLU A 58 -13.18 -14.56 2.25
N ASN A 59 -13.39 -13.56 1.40
CA ASN A 59 -14.72 -13.05 1.07
C ASN A 59 -15.27 -13.53 -0.29
N GLY A 60 -14.51 -14.33 -1.05
CA GLY A 60 -14.92 -14.79 -2.38
C GLY A 60 -15.11 -13.66 -3.41
N VAL A 61 -14.35 -12.57 -3.31
CA VAL A 61 -14.44 -11.41 -4.22
C VAL A 61 -13.16 -11.24 -5.05
N SER A 62 -13.23 -10.42 -6.11
CA SER A 62 -12.05 -10.11 -6.92
C SER A 62 -11.08 -9.17 -6.20
N LEU A 63 -9.78 -9.24 -6.52
CA LEU A 63 -8.78 -8.28 -6.03
C LEU A 63 -9.18 -6.83 -6.34
N ARG A 64 -9.76 -6.60 -7.52
CA ARG A 64 -10.26 -5.28 -7.95
C ARG A 64 -11.36 -4.76 -7.02
N ALA A 65 -12.26 -5.62 -6.55
CA ALA A 65 -13.30 -5.23 -5.60
C ALA A 65 -12.69 -4.75 -4.28
N VAL A 66 -11.68 -5.47 -3.77
CA VAL A 66 -10.96 -5.08 -2.54
C VAL A 66 -10.22 -3.75 -2.74
N HIS A 67 -9.52 -3.56 -3.86
CA HIS A 67 -8.88 -2.27 -4.18
C HIS A 67 -9.90 -1.12 -4.20
N ASN A 68 -11.03 -1.31 -4.86
CA ASN A 68 -12.09 -0.30 -4.91
C ASN A 68 -12.64 0.01 -3.50
N ALA A 69 -12.81 -1.01 -2.65
CA ALA A 69 -13.28 -0.84 -1.29
C ALA A 69 -12.29 -0.07 -0.42
N VAL A 70 -10.98 -0.28 -0.59
CA VAL A 70 -9.95 0.54 0.06
C VAL A 70 -10.08 2.01 -0.38
N SER A 71 -10.15 2.27 -1.68
CA SER A 71 -10.31 3.63 -2.21
C SER A 71 -11.56 4.33 -1.68
N ALA A 72 -12.71 3.63 -1.65
CA ALA A 72 -13.96 4.15 -1.12
C ALA A 72 -13.87 4.47 0.38
N SER A 73 -13.20 3.63 1.16
CA SER A 73 -13.03 3.80 2.60
C SER A 73 -12.15 5.01 2.92
N LEU A 74 -11.08 5.23 2.15
CA LEU A 74 -10.21 6.39 2.28
C LEU A 74 -10.92 7.69 1.89
N ALA A 75 -11.68 7.69 0.80
CA ALA A 75 -12.46 8.85 0.38
C ALA A 75 -13.50 9.25 1.45
N SER A 76 -14.17 8.27 2.04
CA SER A 76 -15.15 8.50 3.11
C SER A 76 -14.51 9.08 4.37
N ARG A 77 -13.33 8.59 4.77
CA ARG A 77 -12.58 9.15 5.91
C ARG A 77 -12.12 10.59 5.66
N ALA A 78 -11.68 10.91 4.45
CA ALA A 78 -11.29 12.27 4.10
C ALA A 78 -12.48 13.23 4.18
N ALA A 79 -13.67 12.81 3.74
CA ALA A 79 -14.90 13.60 3.86
C ALA A 79 -15.28 13.86 5.33
N LEU A 80 -15.14 12.86 6.21
CA LEU A 80 -15.44 12.99 7.64
C LEU A 80 -14.44 13.89 8.40
N ALA A 81 -13.19 13.97 7.94
CA ALA A 81 -12.17 14.82 8.58
C ALA A 81 -12.24 16.30 8.13
N ALA A 82 -13.02 16.60 7.09
CA ALA A 82 -13.16 17.93 6.50
C ALA A 82 -14.44 18.68 6.92
N GLY A 83 -15.30 18.06 7.74
CA GLY A 83 -16.50 18.66 8.32
C GLY A 83 -16.37 18.83 9.83
#